data_AF-A0A965Z1Z2-F1
#
_entry.id   AF-A0A965Z1Z2-F1
#
_cell.length_a   1.000
_cell.length_b   1.000
_cell.length_c   1.000
_cell.angle_alpha   90.00
_cell.angle_beta   90.00
_cell.angle_gamma   90.00
#
_symmetry.space_group_name_H-M   'P 1'
#
loop_
_entity.id
_entity.type
_entity.pdbx_description
1 polymer ?
#
loop_
_entity_poly.entity_id
_entity_poly.type
_entity_poly.pdbx_seq_one_letter_code
_entity_poly.pdbx_strand_id
1 'polypeptide(L)' 'SDIHEQCVAHGRNGRYINYVKGANIAGFMKVADAMMAQGVV' A
#
# COMPACT_ATOMS: atom_id res chain seq x y z
N SER A 1 4.95 -10.38 -8.45
CA SER A 1 6.13 -9.54 -8.11
C SER A 1 5.62 -8.14 -7.91
N ASP A 2 5.14 -7.82 -6.70
CA ASP A 2 4.14 -6.76 -6.53
C ASP A 2 4.58 -5.61 -5.62
N ILE A 3 5.63 -5.78 -4.81
CA ILE A 3 6.03 -4.74 -3.84
C ILE A 3 6.49 -3.46 -4.55
N HIS A 4 7.23 -3.58 -5.66
CA HIS A 4 7.68 -2.44 -6.44
C HIS A 4 6.50 -1.67 -7.05
N GLU A 5 5.55 -2.36 -7.69
CA GLU A 5 4.38 -1.74 -8.31
C GLU A 5 3.52 -1.02 -7.27
N GLN A 6 3.31 -1.65 -6.10
CA GLN A 6 2.59 -1.04 -4.98
C GLN A 6 3.31 0.20 -4.44
N CYS A 7 4.64 0.16 -4.34
CA CYS A 7 5.42 1.33 -3.95
C CYS A 7 5.37 2.45 -5.00
N VAL A 8 5.32 2.12 -6.28
CA VAL A 8 5.15 3.11 -7.36
C VAL A 8 3.75 3.71 -7.31
N ALA A 9 2.71 2.91 -7.12
CA ALA A 9 1.33 3.37 -7.07
C ALA A 9 1.07 4.30 -5.87
N HIS A 10 1.63 3.99 -4.70
CA HIS A 10 1.30 4.71 -3.44
C HIS A 10 2.42 5.63 -2.93
N GLY A 11 3.64 5.48 -3.45
CA GLY A 11 4.82 6.25 -3.04
C GLY A 11 5.30 7.27 -4.07
N ARG A 12 4.72 7.31 -5.29
CA ARG A 12 5.15 8.23 -6.34
C ARG A 12 4.71 9.67 -6.06
N ASN A 13 5.66 10.58 -6.13
CA ASN A 13 5.44 12.02 -6.14
C ASN A 13 6.22 12.62 -7.31
N GLY A 14 5.50 12.94 -8.39
CA GLY A 14 6.08 13.42 -9.64
C GLY A 14 7.04 12.40 -10.27
N ARG A 15 8.34 12.73 -10.26
CA ARG A 15 9.44 11.89 -10.80
C ARG A 15 10.15 11.05 -9.73
N TYR A 16 9.81 11.21 -8.45
CA TYR A 16 10.42 10.49 -7.34
C TYR A 16 9.46 9.43 -6.79
N ILE A 17 10.01 8.31 -6.31
CA ILE A 17 9.25 7.24 -5.67
C ILE A 17 9.79 7.05 -4.25
N ASN A 18 8.93 7.30 -3.26
CA ASN A 18 9.22 6.99 -1.87
C ASN A 18 8.77 5.57 -1.55
N TYR A 19 9.70 4.62 -1.61
CA TYR A 19 9.42 3.20 -1.35
C TYR A 19 8.99 2.92 0.09
N VAL A 20 9.52 3.63 1.08
CA VAL A 20 9.13 3.43 2.50
C VAL A 20 7.68 3.84 2.70
N LYS A 21 7.30 5.01 2.18
CA LYS A 21 5.92 5.48 2.20
C LYS A 21 5.00 4.54 1.44
N GLY A 22 5.39 4.14 0.23
CA GLY A 22 4.59 3.25 -0.62
C GLY A 22 4.37 1.88 0.02
N ALA A 23 5.42 1.27 0.60
CA ALA A 23 5.33 -0.02 1.28
C ALA A 23 4.41 0.04 2.51
N ASN A 24 4.50 1.10 3.31
CA ASN A 24 3.65 1.26 4.49
C ASN A 24 2.17 1.41 4.13
N ILE A 25 1.85 2.20 3.09
CA ILE A 25 0.47 2.38 2.63
C ILE A 25 -0.09 1.07 2.05
N ALA A 26 0.70 0.39 1.21
CA ALA A 26 0.30 -0.89 0.62
C ALA A 26 0.08 -1.98 1.69
N GLY A 27 0.97 -2.04 2.69
CA GLY A 27 0.82 -2.96 3.83
C GLY A 27 -0.42 -2.66 4.66
N PHE A 28 -0.70 -1.38 4.93
CA PHE A 28 -1.90 -0.98 5.66
C PHE A 28 -3.18 -1.30 4.89
N MET A 29 -3.26 -1.00 3.59
CA MET A 29 -4.45 -1.31 2.78
C MET A 29 -4.76 -2.81 2.77
N LYS A 30 -3.75 -3.66 2.67
CA LYS A 30 -3.96 -5.12 2.73
C LYS A 30 -4.57 -5.57 4.06
N VAL A 31 -4.16 -4.97 5.17
CA VAL A 31 -4.73 -5.25 6.50
C VAL A 31 -6.13 -4.66 6.63
N ALA A 32 -6.34 -3.42 6.18
CA ALA A 32 -7.62 -2.75 6.21
C ALA A 32 -8.67 -3.49 5.36
N ASP A 33 -8.30 -3.96 4.17
CA ASP A 33 -9.17 -4.77 3.31
C ASP A 33 -9.55 -6.09 3.97
N ALA A 34 -8.60 -6.75 4.65
CA ALA A 34 -8.88 -7.96 5.42
C ALA A 34 -9.83 -7.67 6.61
N MET A 35 -9.64 -6.55 7.32
CA MET A 35 -10.51 -6.13 8.42
C MET A 35 -11.92 -5.76 7.92
N MET A 36 -12.05 -5.10 6.77
CA MET A 36 -13.34 -4.79 6.16
C MET A 36 -14.04 -6.05 5.66
N ALA A 37 -13.31 -6.98 5.04
CA ALA A 37 -13.85 -8.23 4.52
C ALA A 37 -14.33 -9.17 5.63
N GLN A 38 -13.70 -9.12 6.81
CA GLN A 38 -14.14 -9.86 7.99
C GLN A 38 -15.41 -9.26 8.63
N GLY A 39 -15.84 -8.06 8.20
CA GLY A 39 -16.94 -7.33 8.81
C GLY A 39 -16.54 -6.69 10.14
N VAL A 40 -17.38 -5.77 10.64
CA VAL A 40 -17.30 -5.37 12.05
C VAL A 40 -17.54 -6.64 12.88
N VAL A 41 -16.59 -7.02 13.73
CA VAL A 41 -16.79 -8.08 14.73
C VAL A 41 -17.95 -7.72 15.64
#